data_AF-A0A8T0VC39-F1
#
_entry.id   AF-A0A8T0VC39-F1
#
_cell.length_a   1.000
_cell.length_b   1.000
_cell.length_c   1.000
_cell.angle_alpha   90.00
_cell.angle_beta   90.00
_cell.angle_gamma   90.00
#
_symmetry.space_group_name_H-M   'P 1'
#
loop_
_entity.id
_entity.type
_entity.pdbx_description
1 polymer ?
#
loop_
_entity_poly.entity_id
_entity_poly.type
_entity_poly.pdbx_seq_one_letter_code
_entity_poly.pdbx_strand_id
1 'polypeptide(L)'
;MASGVSAGRDPYDEEAAARRPLEFDGRDAASSSSDHRPGNVMPRYQVGSTKGDTSSRYAEGSRSLSTDDMRKSKPGSRYYTAFGVDLSPDNMAVAIVYFVQGVLGLARLAVSFYLKDNLHLDPAETAVVSGFSSLPWLIKPLYGFISDSIPLFGYRRRSYLFLSGLLGALSWSLMATVVSSKYSAASSILLGSLSVAFSDVVVDSMVVERARGESQSTSGSLQSLCWGSSAFGGIVSAYFSGSFVDTYGVRFVFGVTAFLPLMTSAVAVLVNEHRIPPGERTILLSGSGYLESSKQHVRQLWTSVKQPNIFLPTLFIFLWQATPQSDSAMFFFITNKLGFTPEFLGRVKLVTSIASLLGVGLYNYFLKEIPLRKIFLVTTIIGSALGMTQVLLVTGLNRQFGISDEWFSIGDSLIITVLGQVSCLRNQVAQIMEK
;
A
#
# COMPACT_ATOMS: atom_id res chain seq x y z
N MET A 1 44.01 -53.48 5.12
CA MET A 1 43.64 -54.36 6.24
C MET A 1 42.25 -53.90 6.72
N ALA A 2 41.16 -54.44 6.18
CA ALA A 2 40.48 -55.68 6.55
C ALA A 2 39.42 -55.48 7.67
N SER A 3 38.17 -55.30 7.24
CA SER A 3 36.88 -55.91 7.66
C SER A 3 36.66 -56.55 9.06
N GLY A 4 35.45 -56.33 9.62
CA GLY A 4 34.68 -57.25 10.51
C GLY A 4 34.06 -56.59 11.77
N VAL A 5 32.77 -56.24 11.89
CA VAL A 5 31.52 -57.01 12.22
C VAL A 5 31.08 -56.96 13.72
N SER A 6 29.81 -56.55 13.96
CA SER A 6 28.80 -57.05 14.94
C SER A 6 28.20 -56.14 16.06
N ALA A 7 26.90 -55.81 15.88
CA ALA A 7 25.71 -55.98 16.75
C ALA A 7 25.40 -55.22 18.09
N GLY A 8 24.15 -54.72 18.15
CA GLY A 8 23.25 -54.57 19.32
C GLY A 8 22.71 -53.14 19.53
N ARG A 9 21.44 -52.79 19.76
CA ARG A 9 20.11 -53.45 19.94
C ARG A 9 19.02 -52.34 19.80
N ASP A 10 17.86 -52.68 19.23
CA ASP A 10 16.58 -51.96 19.45
C ASP A 10 15.89 -52.47 20.73
N PRO A 11 14.88 -51.75 21.26
CA PRO A 11 13.50 -52.21 21.04
C PRO A 11 12.44 -51.10 20.80
N TYR A 12 11.46 -51.46 19.97
CA TYR A 12 10.12 -50.84 19.80
C TYR A 12 9.07 -51.52 20.72
N ASP A 13 7.85 -50.97 20.71
CA ASP A 13 6.61 -51.26 21.47
C ASP A 13 6.49 -50.39 22.75
N GLU A 14 5.42 -49.68 23.06
CA GLU A 14 3.97 -49.70 22.75
C GLU A 14 3.47 -48.29 23.22
N GLU A 15 2.40 -47.62 22.77
CA GLU A 15 1.02 -48.07 22.59
C GLU A 15 0.21 -46.90 21.99
N ALA A 16 -0.80 -47.26 21.21
CA ALA A 16 -1.76 -46.39 20.54
C ALA A 16 -2.72 -45.70 21.52
N ALA A 17 -3.24 -44.52 21.14
CA ALA A 17 -4.68 -44.23 21.13
C ALA A 17 -5.01 -42.78 20.75
N ALA A 18 -6.16 -42.65 20.09
CA ALA A 18 -7.04 -41.48 20.07
C ALA A 18 -6.85 -40.38 18.98
N ARG A 19 -7.64 -40.62 17.91
CA ARG A 19 -8.59 -39.69 17.25
C ARG A 19 -8.16 -39.07 15.91
N ARG A 20 -8.72 -39.73 14.88
CA ARG A 20 -8.89 -39.31 13.48
C ARG A 20 -9.89 -38.14 13.31
N PRO A 21 -9.91 -37.52 12.11
CA PRO A 21 -10.68 -36.32 11.78
C PRO A 21 -12.10 -36.63 11.28
N LEU A 22 -12.96 -35.60 11.34
CA LEU A 22 -14.31 -35.61 10.77
C LEU A 22 -14.25 -35.21 9.28
N GLU A 23 -14.54 -36.18 8.40
CA GLU A 23 -15.10 -35.93 7.07
C GLU A 23 -16.63 -36.09 7.17
N PHE A 24 -17.37 -35.24 6.46
CA PHE A 24 -18.80 -35.40 6.25
C PHE A 24 -19.05 -35.28 4.74
N ASP A 25 -19.33 -36.40 4.10
CA ASP A 25 -19.94 -36.46 2.78
C ASP A 25 -21.32 -37.10 2.92
N GLY A 26 -22.27 -36.58 2.14
CA GLY A 26 -23.69 -36.93 2.23
C GLY A 26 -24.07 -38.13 1.36
N ARG A 27 -25.21 -38.76 1.69
CA ARG A 27 -26.36 -39.01 0.79
C ARG A 27 -27.35 -40.03 1.38
N ASP A 28 -28.61 -39.72 1.10
CA ASP A 28 -29.74 -40.59 0.75
C ASP A 28 -30.47 -41.50 1.76
N ALA A 29 -31.80 -41.53 1.54
CA ALA A 29 -32.79 -42.60 1.73
C ALA A 29 -33.71 -42.58 2.99
N ALA A 30 -34.91 -42.01 2.77
CA ALA A 30 -36.25 -42.64 2.78
C ALA A 30 -36.76 -43.55 3.92
N SER A 31 -38.08 -43.42 4.16
CA SER A 31 -39.06 -44.32 4.83
C SER A 31 -39.03 -44.37 6.37
N SER A 32 -40.11 -44.52 7.15
CA SER A 32 -41.57 -44.60 6.99
C SER A 32 -42.20 -44.73 8.39
N SER A 33 -43.46 -44.30 8.59
CA SER A 33 -44.49 -44.78 9.58
C SER A 33 -44.15 -44.75 11.09
N SER A 34 -45.04 -44.57 12.07
CA SER A 34 -46.51 -44.42 12.21
C SER A 34 -46.83 -44.15 13.70
N ASP A 35 -47.94 -43.45 13.94
CA ASP A 35 -48.89 -43.54 15.07
C ASP A 35 -48.44 -43.71 16.54
N HIS A 36 -48.83 -42.74 17.40
CA HIS A 36 -49.86 -42.96 18.44
C HIS A 36 -50.23 -41.65 19.20
N ARG A 37 -51.54 -41.43 19.35
CA ARG A 37 -52.27 -40.40 20.15
C ARG A 37 -52.66 -41.04 21.53
N PRO A 38 -53.47 -40.43 22.43
CA PRO A 38 -54.00 -39.06 22.57
C PRO A 38 -54.07 -38.51 24.03
N GLY A 39 -54.58 -37.28 24.20
CA GLY A 39 -55.26 -36.78 25.41
C GLY A 39 -54.82 -35.37 25.80
N ASN A 40 -55.66 -34.41 26.16
CA ASN A 40 -57.11 -34.39 26.39
C ASN A 40 -57.56 -32.90 26.58
N VAL A 41 -58.86 -32.66 26.41
CA VAL A 41 -59.68 -31.55 26.94
C VAL A 41 -59.74 -30.18 26.20
N MET A 42 -60.89 -29.98 25.55
CA MET A 42 -61.58 -28.70 25.28
C MET A 42 -62.62 -28.41 26.39
N PRO A 43 -63.09 -27.17 26.57
CA PRO A 43 -64.43 -26.78 26.05
C PRO A 43 -64.43 -25.34 25.48
N ARG A 44 -65.16 -24.90 24.43
CA ARG A 44 -66.54 -25.02 23.87
C ARG A 44 -67.35 -23.71 24.07
N TYR A 45 -68.06 -23.31 22.99
CA TYR A 45 -69.14 -22.30 22.80
C TYR A 45 -68.71 -20.90 22.25
N GLN A 46 -69.00 -20.57 20.97
CA GLN A 46 -70.23 -19.98 20.35
C GLN A 46 -70.44 -18.49 20.73
N VAL A 47 -70.95 -17.52 19.96
CA VAL A 47 -71.54 -17.33 18.60
C VAL A 47 -71.73 -15.80 18.45
N GLY A 48 -71.70 -15.26 17.22
CA GLY A 48 -72.67 -14.23 16.78
C GLY A 48 -72.37 -12.72 16.89
N SER A 49 -71.97 -12.13 15.75
CA SER A 49 -72.45 -10.86 15.12
C SER A 49 -73.05 -9.73 15.96
N THR A 50 -72.50 -8.50 15.88
CA THR A 50 -73.18 -7.28 15.37
C THR A 50 -72.28 -6.04 15.30
N LYS A 51 -72.62 -5.12 14.37
CA LYS A 51 -71.95 -3.85 13.99
C LYS A 51 -71.89 -2.77 15.10
N GLY A 52 -70.90 -1.89 15.02
CA GLY A 52 -70.93 -0.55 15.62
C GLY A 52 -69.59 0.19 15.55
N ASP A 53 -69.51 1.23 14.73
CA ASP A 53 -68.40 2.20 14.64
C ASP A 53 -68.16 2.91 15.98
N THR A 54 -66.90 3.11 16.41
CA THR A 54 -66.39 4.40 16.92
C THR A 54 -64.85 4.41 16.95
N SER A 55 -64.31 5.56 16.56
CA SER A 55 -62.90 5.95 16.45
C SER A 55 -62.06 5.85 17.75
N SER A 56 -60.79 5.47 17.57
CA SER A 56 -59.57 6.13 18.11
C SER A 56 -58.59 5.29 18.95
N ARG A 57 -57.39 5.17 18.36
CA ARG A 57 -56.03 5.09 18.94
C ARG A 57 -55.55 3.84 19.71
N TYR A 58 -54.31 3.52 19.33
CA TYR A 58 -53.24 2.76 20.00
C TYR A 58 -53.06 1.27 19.63
N ALA A 59 -51.78 0.96 19.37
CA ALA A 59 -51.11 -0.35 19.24
C ALA A 59 -50.99 -0.99 17.84
N GLU A 60 -49.79 -0.75 17.26
CA GLU A 60 -48.85 -1.74 16.70
C GLU A 60 -49.32 -2.82 15.72
N GLY A 61 -48.76 -2.75 14.51
CA GLY A 61 -48.75 -3.82 13.53
C GLY A 61 -47.62 -3.59 12.54
N SER A 62 -46.42 -3.99 12.94
CA SER A 62 -45.20 -4.11 12.13
C SER A 62 -45.45 -4.87 10.83
N ARG A 63 -45.60 -4.14 9.71
CA ARG A 63 -45.36 -4.70 8.38
C ARG A 63 -43.89 -4.57 8.07
N SER A 64 -43.19 -5.70 8.20
CA SER A 64 -41.86 -5.91 7.62
C SER A 64 -41.93 -5.61 6.12
N LEU A 65 -41.39 -4.47 5.72
CA LEU A 65 -41.13 -4.18 4.32
C LEU A 65 -39.97 -5.10 3.90
N SER A 66 -40.29 -6.11 3.09
CA SER A 66 -39.32 -7.03 2.53
C SER A 66 -38.22 -6.25 1.80
N THR A 67 -36.99 -6.65 2.03
CA THR A 67 -35.75 -6.06 1.50
C THR A 67 -35.61 -6.09 -0.03
N ASP A 68 -36.61 -6.60 -0.76
CA ASP A 68 -36.62 -6.67 -2.22
C ASP A 68 -37.25 -5.45 -2.92
N ASP A 69 -38.12 -4.68 -2.26
CA ASP A 69 -38.81 -3.55 -2.90
C ASP A 69 -38.01 -2.23 -2.89
N MET A 70 -36.88 -2.16 -2.18
CA MET A 70 -35.95 -1.02 -2.23
C MET A 70 -34.95 -1.08 -3.40
N ARG A 71 -35.07 -2.07 -4.30
CA ARG A 71 -34.15 -2.23 -5.43
C ARG A 71 -34.54 -1.44 -6.69
N LYS A 72 -35.60 -0.63 -6.66
CA LYS A 72 -36.04 0.19 -7.80
C LYS A 72 -36.29 1.65 -7.41
N SER A 73 -35.21 2.43 -7.34
CA SER A 73 -35.16 3.87 -7.72
C SER A 73 -33.88 4.53 -7.21
N LYS A 74 -32.75 4.23 -7.84
CA LYS A 74 -31.67 5.23 -7.94
C LYS A 74 -31.53 5.59 -9.42
N PRO A 75 -31.63 6.86 -9.80
CA PRO A 75 -31.49 7.26 -11.19
C PRO A 75 -30.06 6.94 -11.63
N GLY A 76 -29.95 6.25 -12.77
CA GLY A 76 -28.68 5.81 -13.32
C GLY A 76 -27.77 6.99 -13.65
N SER A 77 -26.85 7.31 -12.74
CA SER A 77 -25.63 7.99 -13.13
C SER A 77 -24.71 6.96 -13.73
N ARG A 78 -24.51 7.06 -15.05
CA ARG A 78 -23.66 6.17 -15.85
C ARG A 78 -22.20 6.45 -15.51
N TYR A 79 -21.75 6.00 -14.33
CA TYR A 79 -20.34 6.01 -14.00
C TYR A 79 -19.64 4.94 -14.85
N TYR A 80 -18.55 5.31 -15.51
CA TYR A 80 -17.72 4.35 -16.21
C TYR A 80 -17.08 3.43 -15.16
N THR A 81 -17.05 2.13 -15.43
CA THR A 81 -16.40 1.15 -14.55
C THR A 81 -14.96 0.94 -15.03
N ALA A 82 -13.98 1.23 -14.18
CA ALA A 82 -12.58 0.94 -14.44
C ALA A 82 -12.06 -0.04 -13.38
N PHE A 83 -11.40 -1.12 -13.81
CA PHE A 83 -10.90 -2.19 -12.91
C PHE A 83 -11.99 -2.81 -11.99
N GLY A 84 -13.26 -2.79 -12.42
CA GLY A 84 -14.39 -3.32 -11.62
C GLY A 84 -14.88 -2.38 -10.52
N VAL A 85 -14.43 -1.12 -10.50
CA VAL A 85 -14.88 -0.08 -9.55
C VAL A 85 -15.64 1.02 -10.30
N ASP A 86 -16.75 1.48 -9.73
CA ASP A 86 -17.46 2.65 -10.24
C ASP A 86 -16.59 3.92 -10.05
N LEU A 87 -16.36 4.67 -11.15
CA LEU A 87 -15.61 5.93 -11.15
C LEU A 87 -16.42 7.08 -10.50
N SER A 88 -16.77 6.91 -9.22
CA SER A 88 -17.23 7.99 -8.36
C SER A 88 -16.16 9.09 -8.27
N PRO A 89 -16.51 10.39 -8.15
CA PRO A 89 -15.55 11.50 -7.99
C PRO A 89 -14.50 11.23 -6.92
N ASP A 90 -14.94 10.53 -5.89
CA ASP A 90 -14.21 10.09 -4.72
C ASP A 90 -13.17 9.00 -5.01
N ASN A 91 -13.46 8.04 -5.89
CA ASN A 91 -12.53 6.98 -6.32
C ASN A 91 -11.56 7.49 -7.37
N MET A 92 -12.04 8.36 -8.27
CA MET A 92 -11.20 9.10 -9.19
C MET A 92 -10.20 9.98 -8.42
N ALA A 93 -10.63 10.57 -7.30
CA ALA A 93 -9.75 11.37 -6.47
C ALA A 93 -8.58 10.55 -5.91
N VAL A 94 -8.88 9.41 -5.29
CA VAL A 94 -7.87 8.47 -4.80
C VAL A 94 -6.93 8.01 -5.91
N ALA A 95 -7.47 7.61 -7.07
CA ALA A 95 -6.67 7.16 -8.21
C ALA A 95 -5.71 8.25 -8.72
N ILE A 96 -6.15 9.51 -8.79
CA ILE A 96 -5.29 10.62 -9.21
C ILE A 96 -4.18 10.85 -8.18
N VAL A 97 -4.43 10.74 -6.88
CA VAL A 97 -3.35 10.91 -5.89
C VAL A 97 -2.31 9.80 -6.04
N TYR A 98 -2.71 8.54 -6.20
CA TYR A 98 -1.75 7.45 -6.46
C TYR A 98 -1.02 7.63 -7.79
N PHE A 99 -1.69 8.12 -8.83
CA PHE A 99 -1.04 8.48 -10.09
C PHE A 99 0.03 9.55 -9.89
N VAL A 100 -0.29 10.64 -9.16
CA VAL A 100 0.66 11.70 -8.82
C VAL A 100 1.86 11.11 -8.07
N GLN A 101 1.64 10.23 -7.09
CA GLN A 101 2.73 9.55 -6.37
C GLN A 101 3.65 8.75 -7.30
N GLY A 102 3.09 8.06 -8.30
CA GLY A 102 3.87 7.38 -9.34
C GLY A 102 4.69 8.34 -10.19
N VAL A 103 4.07 9.41 -10.68
CA VAL A 103 4.74 10.41 -11.56
C VAL A 103 5.79 11.23 -10.81
N LEU A 104 5.70 11.39 -9.48
CA LEU A 104 6.74 12.03 -8.67
C LEU A 104 8.11 11.31 -8.75
N GLY A 105 8.17 10.10 -9.30
CA GLY A 105 9.42 9.46 -9.70
C GLY A 105 10.26 10.31 -10.67
N LEU A 106 9.63 11.21 -11.42
CA LEU A 106 10.25 12.14 -12.37
C LEU A 106 11.30 13.00 -11.65
N ALA A 107 10.91 13.56 -10.51
CA ALA A 107 11.77 14.40 -9.71
C ALA A 107 12.89 13.62 -9.01
N ARG A 108 12.71 12.33 -8.71
CA ARG A 108 13.75 11.54 -8.02
C ARG A 108 15.05 11.49 -8.82
N LEU A 109 14.97 11.26 -10.14
CA LEU A 109 16.15 11.26 -11.00
C LEU A 109 16.78 12.67 -11.05
N ALA A 110 15.96 13.70 -11.19
CA ALA A 110 16.42 15.08 -11.21
C ALA A 110 17.09 15.50 -9.89
N VAL A 111 16.59 15.04 -8.73
CA VAL A 111 17.22 15.27 -7.42
C VAL A 111 18.60 14.62 -7.37
N SER A 112 18.74 13.36 -7.82
CA SER A 112 20.04 12.68 -7.83
C SER A 112 21.08 13.43 -8.67
N PHE A 113 20.69 13.89 -9.87
CA PHE A 113 21.56 14.71 -10.71
C PHE A 113 21.79 16.11 -10.15
N TYR A 114 20.80 16.73 -9.50
CA TYR A 114 20.97 18.05 -8.89
C TYR A 114 21.96 18.03 -7.73
N LEU A 115 21.86 17.03 -6.83
CA LEU A 115 22.78 16.87 -5.71
C LEU A 115 24.22 16.59 -6.19
N LYS A 116 24.36 15.80 -7.26
CA LYS A 116 25.64 15.42 -7.83
C LYS A 116 26.27 16.52 -8.71
N ASP A 117 25.57 17.00 -9.72
CA ASP A 117 26.14 17.82 -10.79
C ASP A 117 25.99 19.32 -10.53
N ASN A 118 24.96 19.77 -9.80
CA ASN A 118 24.77 21.20 -9.49
C ASN A 118 25.34 21.60 -8.13
N LEU A 119 25.21 20.73 -7.13
CA LEU A 119 25.75 20.98 -5.79
C LEU A 119 27.12 20.33 -5.56
N HIS A 120 27.58 19.48 -6.47
CA HIS A 120 28.87 18.80 -6.38
C HIS A 120 29.09 18.03 -5.07
N LEU A 121 28.01 17.43 -4.54
CA LEU A 121 28.09 16.65 -3.31
C LEU A 121 28.77 15.31 -3.54
N ASP A 122 29.51 14.85 -2.54
CA ASP A 122 30.04 13.50 -2.53
C ASP A 122 28.92 12.44 -2.32
N PRO A 123 29.17 11.15 -2.66
CA PRO A 123 28.21 10.08 -2.43
C PRO A 123 27.75 9.98 -0.98
N ALA A 124 28.66 10.22 -0.03
CA ALA A 124 28.35 10.19 1.40
C ALA A 124 27.45 11.36 1.82
N GLU A 125 27.73 12.58 1.35
CA GLU A 125 26.88 13.75 1.62
C GLU A 125 25.49 13.59 0.99
N THR A 126 25.42 13.06 -0.23
CA THR A 126 24.16 12.75 -0.92
C THR A 126 23.32 11.74 -0.14
N ALA A 127 23.95 10.70 0.42
CA ALA A 127 23.28 9.72 1.26
C ALA A 127 22.75 10.35 2.55
N VAL A 128 23.51 11.25 3.20
CA VAL A 128 23.06 11.97 4.40
C VAL A 128 21.86 12.88 4.09
N VAL A 129 21.91 13.65 3.01
CA VAL A 129 20.79 14.53 2.58
C VAL A 129 19.54 13.70 2.28
N SER A 130 19.70 12.57 1.57
CA SER A 130 18.59 11.68 1.24
C SER A 130 18.00 11.00 2.48
N GLY A 131 18.85 10.55 3.41
CA GLY A 131 18.44 9.96 4.68
C GLY A 131 17.71 10.96 5.59
N PHE A 132 18.19 12.19 5.69
CA PHE A 132 17.48 13.25 6.41
C PHE A 132 16.12 13.55 5.77
N SER A 133 16.07 13.56 4.44
CA SER A 133 14.84 13.80 3.68
C SER A 133 13.81 12.68 3.79
N SER A 134 14.18 11.49 4.28
CA SER A 134 13.25 10.37 4.50
C SER A 134 12.59 10.39 5.88
N LEU A 135 13.02 11.25 6.81
CA LEU A 135 12.47 11.35 8.17
C LEU A 135 10.93 11.46 8.25
N PRO A 136 10.25 12.24 7.38
CA PRO A 136 8.78 12.32 7.45
C PRO A 136 8.11 10.95 7.22
N TRP A 137 8.73 10.05 6.46
CA TRP A 137 8.20 8.71 6.19
C TRP A 137 8.25 7.81 7.44
N LEU A 138 9.15 8.07 8.39
CA LEU A 138 9.27 7.28 9.63
C LEU A 138 8.13 7.59 10.61
N ILE A 139 7.65 8.83 10.63
CA ILE A 139 6.63 9.30 11.59
C ILE A 139 5.22 9.32 10.99
N LYS A 140 4.96 8.56 9.93
CA LYS A 140 3.62 8.42 9.33
C LYS A 140 2.47 8.17 10.32
N PRO A 141 2.62 7.30 11.34
CA PRO A 141 1.54 7.09 12.33
C PRO A 141 1.08 8.38 13.02
N LEU A 142 1.98 9.34 13.19
CA LEU A 142 1.66 10.65 13.76
C LEU A 142 0.72 11.45 12.85
N TYR A 143 0.94 11.43 11.53
CA TYR A 143 0.08 12.13 10.58
C TYR A 143 -1.31 11.50 10.49
N GLY A 144 -1.38 10.18 10.58
CA GLY A 144 -2.64 9.45 10.67
C GLY A 144 -3.43 9.93 11.88
N PHE A 145 -2.79 9.91 13.05
CA PHE A 145 -3.38 10.41 14.29
C PHE A 145 -3.83 11.88 14.19
N ILE A 146 -3.02 12.77 13.63
CA ILE A 146 -3.35 14.19 13.46
C ILE A 146 -4.58 14.36 12.55
N SER A 147 -4.57 13.71 11.39
CA SER A 147 -5.66 13.81 10.41
C SER A 147 -6.97 13.22 10.93
N ASP A 148 -6.90 12.17 11.76
CA ASP A 148 -8.05 11.58 12.43
C ASP A 148 -8.57 12.52 13.53
N SER A 149 -7.68 13.10 14.32
CA SER A 149 -8.07 13.74 15.58
C SER A 149 -8.50 15.20 15.42
N ILE A 150 -7.96 15.93 14.44
CA ILE A 150 -8.16 17.38 14.30
C ILE A 150 -8.87 17.70 12.98
N PRO A 151 -10.18 18.02 12.98
CA PRO A 151 -10.87 18.39 11.77
C PRO A 151 -10.53 19.85 11.35
N LEU A 152 -9.68 20.03 10.34
CA LEU A 152 -9.30 21.36 9.80
C LEU A 152 -10.39 21.94 8.89
N PHE A 153 -10.81 23.18 9.13
CA PHE A 153 -12.00 23.80 8.49
C PHE A 153 -13.27 22.92 8.64
N GLY A 154 -13.17 21.96 9.57
CA GLY A 154 -13.88 20.70 9.77
C GLY A 154 -14.36 19.91 8.57
N TYR A 155 -13.37 19.65 7.72
CA TYR A 155 -13.20 18.37 7.07
C TYR A 155 -12.03 17.63 7.74
N ARG A 156 -12.03 16.29 7.81
CA ARG A 156 -10.92 15.51 8.40
C ARG A 156 -9.89 15.08 7.37
N ARG A 157 -10.27 14.90 6.11
CA ARG A 157 -9.37 14.41 5.04
C ARG A 157 -9.12 15.48 3.98
N ARG A 158 -10.19 16.10 3.47
CA ARG A 158 -10.13 17.08 2.37
C ARG A 158 -9.17 18.23 2.63
N SER A 159 -9.25 18.86 3.80
CA SER A 159 -8.42 20.02 4.15
C SER A 159 -6.93 19.66 4.21
N TYR A 160 -6.60 18.48 4.73
CA TYR A 160 -5.23 18.03 4.83
C TYR A 160 -4.64 17.69 3.46
N LEU A 161 -5.41 16.98 2.62
CA LEU A 161 -4.99 16.64 1.26
C LEU A 161 -4.76 17.90 0.41
N PHE A 162 -5.60 18.92 0.59
CA PHE A 162 -5.44 20.21 -0.08
C PHE A 162 -4.15 20.93 0.36
N LEU A 163 -3.93 21.04 1.68
CA LEU A 163 -2.76 21.71 2.25
C LEU A 163 -1.45 20.97 1.92
N SER A 164 -1.46 19.64 1.97
CA SER A 164 -0.29 18.85 1.65
C SER A 164 0.10 19.01 0.18
N GLY A 165 -0.86 19.03 -0.75
CA GLY A 165 -0.56 19.31 -2.17
C GLY A 165 0.04 20.70 -2.41
N LEU A 166 -0.47 21.74 -1.73
CA LEU A 166 0.12 23.10 -1.80
C LEU A 166 1.54 23.14 -1.25
N LEU A 167 1.78 22.45 -0.14
CA LEU A 167 3.10 22.34 0.48
C LEU A 167 4.10 21.63 -0.44
N GLY A 168 3.66 20.60 -1.15
CA GLY A 168 4.46 19.87 -2.14
C GLY A 168 4.78 20.73 -3.35
N ALA A 169 3.80 21.47 -3.86
CA ALA A 169 3.99 22.42 -4.96
C ALA A 169 4.99 23.52 -4.59
N LEU A 170 4.90 24.05 -3.37
CA LEU A 170 5.86 25.03 -2.84
C LEU A 170 7.27 24.43 -2.78
N SER A 171 7.43 23.22 -2.22
CA SER A 171 8.71 22.52 -2.13
C SER A 171 9.39 22.37 -3.50
N TRP A 172 8.67 21.88 -4.51
CA TRP A 172 9.22 21.71 -5.85
C TRP A 172 9.46 23.04 -6.57
N SER A 173 8.62 24.05 -6.32
CA SER A 173 8.83 25.41 -6.85
C SER A 173 10.09 26.05 -6.28
N LEU A 174 10.38 25.83 -4.99
CA LEU A 174 11.62 26.27 -4.35
C LEU A 174 12.83 25.58 -4.97
N MET A 175 12.76 24.26 -5.19
CA MET A 175 13.79 23.49 -5.90
C MET A 175 14.05 24.00 -7.31
N ALA A 176 13.02 24.46 -8.01
CA ALA A 176 13.15 24.99 -9.37
C ALA A 176 13.80 26.38 -9.43
N THR A 177 13.67 27.21 -8.39
CA THR A 177 13.97 28.66 -8.46
C THR A 177 15.07 29.11 -7.49
N VAL A 178 14.89 28.91 -6.18
CA VAL A 178 15.67 29.58 -5.12
C VAL A 178 16.77 28.68 -4.57
N VAL A 179 16.61 27.36 -4.64
CA VAL A 179 17.57 26.41 -4.06
C VAL A 179 18.90 26.49 -4.84
N SER A 180 19.97 26.76 -4.11
CA SER A 180 21.35 26.84 -4.63
C SER A 180 22.39 26.27 -3.67
N SER A 181 22.00 25.95 -2.43
CA SER A 181 22.87 25.43 -1.38
C SER A 181 22.40 24.05 -0.89
N LYS A 182 23.33 23.24 -0.38
CA LYS A 182 23.07 21.91 0.19
C LYS A 182 22.00 21.92 1.28
N TYR A 183 22.01 22.91 2.16
CA TYR A 183 21.02 23.02 3.23
C TYR A 183 19.65 23.40 2.69
N SER A 184 19.59 24.34 1.74
CA SER A 184 18.33 24.73 1.10
C SER A 184 17.70 23.58 0.30
N ALA A 185 18.53 22.73 -0.33
CA ALA A 185 18.08 21.54 -1.02
C ALA A 185 17.55 20.51 -0.02
N ALA A 186 18.29 20.21 1.04
CA ALA A 186 17.85 19.28 2.08
C ALA A 186 16.52 19.73 2.72
N SER A 187 16.37 21.00 3.06
CA SER A 187 15.13 21.55 3.62
C SER A 187 13.97 21.47 2.63
N SER A 188 14.20 21.78 1.35
CA SER A 188 13.15 21.73 0.33
C SER A 188 12.72 20.29 0.04
N ILE A 189 13.65 19.34 -0.06
CA ILE A 189 13.35 17.91 -0.26
C ILE A 189 12.64 17.37 0.99
N LEU A 190 13.06 17.73 2.20
CA LEU A 190 12.37 17.37 3.44
C LEU A 190 10.92 17.87 3.43
N LEU A 191 10.69 19.12 3.02
CA LEU A 191 9.36 19.71 2.90
C LEU A 191 8.49 18.96 1.88
N GLY A 192 9.07 18.56 0.76
CA GLY A 192 8.41 17.75 -0.27
C GLY A 192 8.07 16.35 0.24
N SER A 193 9.02 15.69 0.92
CA SER A 193 8.80 14.41 1.58
C SER A 193 7.69 14.47 2.64
N LEU A 194 7.64 15.55 3.43
CA LEU A 194 6.59 15.78 4.41
C LEU A 194 5.21 15.89 3.74
N SER A 195 5.11 16.70 2.68
CA SER A 195 3.89 16.84 1.88
C SER A 195 3.40 15.50 1.34
N VAL A 196 4.30 14.72 0.72
CA VAL A 196 3.95 13.44 0.11
C VAL A 196 3.57 12.42 1.18
N ALA A 197 4.35 12.30 2.26
CA ALA A 197 4.07 11.37 3.36
C ALA A 197 2.75 11.69 4.06
N PHE A 198 2.41 12.97 4.25
CA PHE A 198 1.13 13.35 4.82
C PHE A 198 -0.04 13.01 3.88
N SER A 199 0.08 13.34 2.59
CA SER A 199 -0.94 13.04 1.58
C SER A 199 -1.21 11.53 1.48
N ASP A 200 -0.14 10.74 1.51
CA ASP A 200 -0.16 9.28 1.44
C ASP A 200 -0.98 8.68 2.59
N VAL A 201 -0.69 9.08 3.83
CA VAL A 201 -1.43 8.58 5.00
C VAL A 201 -2.91 8.96 4.95
N VAL A 202 -3.24 10.17 4.48
CA VAL A 202 -4.64 10.60 4.33
C VAL A 202 -5.38 9.76 3.29
N VAL A 203 -4.75 9.48 2.15
CA VAL A 203 -5.34 8.67 1.08
C VAL A 203 -5.46 7.20 1.47
N ASP A 204 -4.44 6.63 2.11
CA ASP A 204 -4.49 5.25 2.63
C ASP A 204 -5.67 5.08 3.60
N SER A 205 -5.86 6.04 4.51
CA SER A 205 -7.02 6.06 5.42
C SER A 205 -8.35 6.11 4.66
N MET A 206 -8.46 6.91 3.60
CA MET A 206 -9.67 6.97 2.76
C MET A 206 -9.95 5.64 2.05
N VAL A 207 -8.91 4.98 1.52
CA VAL A 207 -9.05 3.66 0.89
C VAL A 207 -9.52 2.61 1.89
N VAL A 208 -8.95 2.60 3.10
CA VAL A 208 -9.32 1.66 4.16
C VAL A 208 -10.75 1.90 4.66
N GLU A 209 -11.16 3.16 4.82
CA GLU A 209 -12.54 3.51 5.23
C GLU A 209 -13.57 3.02 4.22
N ARG A 210 -13.28 3.11 2.91
CA ARG A 210 -14.18 2.60 1.86
C ARG A 210 -14.17 1.08 1.74
N ALA A 211 -12.99 0.47 1.83
CA ALA A 211 -12.83 -0.97 1.80
C ALA A 211 -13.65 -1.69 2.89
N ARG A 212 -13.90 -1.04 4.04
CA ARG A 212 -14.72 -1.60 5.13
C ARG A 212 -16.22 -1.64 4.85
N GLY A 213 -16.72 -0.79 3.94
CA GLY A 213 -18.14 -0.66 3.63
C GLY A 213 -18.63 -1.54 2.48
N GLU A 214 -17.71 -2.17 1.74
CA GLU A 214 -18.01 -2.90 0.50
C GLU A 214 -17.63 -4.39 0.58
N SER A 215 -18.11 -5.18 -0.39
CA SER A 215 -17.74 -6.59 -0.51
C SER A 215 -16.24 -6.76 -0.74
N GLN A 216 -15.68 -7.87 -0.25
CA GLN A 216 -14.26 -8.19 -0.36
C GLN A 216 -13.70 -8.11 -1.78
N SER A 217 -14.51 -8.46 -2.80
CA SER A 217 -14.15 -8.33 -4.21
C SER A 217 -13.93 -6.88 -4.63
N THR A 218 -14.81 -5.97 -4.20
CA THR A 218 -14.74 -4.54 -4.56
C THR A 218 -13.62 -3.82 -3.82
N SER A 219 -13.36 -4.21 -2.57
CA SER A 219 -12.19 -3.77 -1.81
C SER A 219 -10.86 -4.13 -2.51
N GLY A 220 -10.76 -5.37 -3.02
CA GLY A 220 -9.61 -5.81 -3.83
C GLY A 220 -9.48 -5.03 -5.15
N SER A 221 -10.58 -4.79 -5.85
CA SER A 221 -10.60 -3.96 -7.06
C SER A 221 -10.18 -2.52 -6.80
N LEU A 222 -10.58 -1.92 -5.67
CA LEU A 222 -10.18 -0.56 -5.27
C LEU A 222 -8.66 -0.50 -5.01
N GLN A 223 -8.10 -1.47 -4.31
CA GLN A 223 -6.65 -1.56 -4.11
C GLN A 223 -5.92 -1.73 -5.44
N SER A 224 -6.42 -2.58 -6.35
CA SER A 224 -5.83 -2.76 -7.67
C SER A 224 -5.86 -1.46 -8.50
N LEU A 225 -6.93 -0.66 -8.38
CA LEU A 225 -7.01 0.64 -9.04
C LEU A 225 -5.94 1.61 -8.50
N CYS A 226 -5.72 1.62 -7.19
CA CYS A 226 -4.70 2.46 -6.53
C CYS A 226 -3.28 2.10 -7.00
N TRP A 227 -2.90 0.83 -6.83
CA TRP A 227 -1.58 0.35 -7.23
C TRP A 227 -1.37 0.40 -8.74
N GLY A 228 -2.41 0.13 -9.54
CA GLY A 228 -2.37 0.27 -10.99
C GLY A 228 -2.16 1.71 -11.44
N SER A 229 -2.81 2.67 -10.79
CA SER A 229 -2.64 4.10 -11.08
C SER A 229 -1.22 4.58 -10.74
N SER A 230 -0.68 4.13 -9.60
CA SER A 230 0.71 4.41 -9.21
C SER A 230 1.73 3.79 -10.17
N ALA A 231 1.53 2.54 -10.59
CA ALA A 231 2.40 1.88 -11.57
C ALA A 231 2.38 2.59 -12.93
N PHE A 232 1.20 3.01 -13.39
CA PHE A 232 1.07 3.80 -14.61
C PHE A 232 1.83 5.13 -14.51
N GLY A 233 1.66 5.86 -13.39
CA GLY A 233 2.43 7.07 -13.13
C GLY A 233 3.94 6.82 -13.09
N GLY A 234 4.37 5.70 -12.50
CA GLY A 234 5.76 5.27 -12.46
C GLY A 234 6.37 5.03 -13.84
N ILE A 235 5.63 4.38 -14.75
CA ILE A 235 6.04 4.16 -16.15
C ILE A 235 6.18 5.50 -16.88
N VAL A 236 5.18 6.39 -16.75
CA VAL A 236 5.22 7.73 -17.35
C VAL A 236 6.46 8.49 -16.86
N SER A 237 6.69 8.49 -15.54
CA SER A 237 7.88 9.08 -14.94
C SER A 237 9.18 8.46 -15.49
N ALA A 238 9.26 7.14 -15.56
CA ALA A 238 10.46 6.45 -16.03
C ALA A 238 10.79 6.81 -17.49
N TYR A 239 9.78 6.88 -18.35
CA TYR A 239 9.93 7.27 -19.75
C TYR A 239 10.43 8.72 -19.91
N PHE A 240 9.78 9.68 -19.24
CA PHE A 240 10.09 11.11 -19.44
C PHE A 240 11.24 11.64 -18.59
N SER A 241 11.54 11.03 -17.43
CA SER A 241 12.51 11.55 -16.46
C SER A 241 13.91 11.74 -17.05
N GLY A 242 14.43 10.74 -17.75
CA GLY A 242 15.76 10.82 -18.35
C GLY A 242 15.84 11.88 -19.44
N SER A 243 14.88 11.85 -20.38
CA SER A 243 14.83 12.78 -21.51
C SER A 243 14.69 14.25 -21.06
N PHE A 244 13.83 14.53 -20.07
CA PHE A 244 13.65 15.90 -19.59
C PHE A 244 14.87 16.42 -18.84
N VAL A 245 15.53 15.59 -18.03
CA VAL A 245 16.77 15.98 -17.34
C VAL A 245 17.87 16.27 -18.35
N ASP A 246 18.00 15.46 -19.40
CA ASP A 246 19.04 15.60 -20.42
C ASP A 246 18.81 16.82 -21.34
N THR A 247 17.56 17.06 -21.77
CA THR A 247 17.24 18.11 -22.76
C THR A 247 16.99 19.48 -22.13
N TYR A 248 16.24 19.53 -21.02
CA TYR A 248 15.77 20.79 -20.41
C TYR A 248 16.43 21.08 -19.05
N GLY A 249 17.20 20.13 -18.51
CA GLY A 249 17.86 20.26 -17.22
C GLY A 249 16.96 19.98 -16.01
N VAL A 250 17.60 19.79 -14.86
CA VAL A 250 16.93 19.41 -13.60
C VAL A 250 15.97 20.46 -13.05
N ARG A 251 16.24 21.76 -13.24
CA ARG A 251 15.37 22.85 -12.75
C ARG A 251 14.03 22.89 -13.47
N PHE A 252 14.03 22.65 -14.78
CA PHE A 252 12.80 22.54 -15.55
C PHE A 252 11.95 21.37 -15.06
N VAL A 253 12.58 20.21 -14.80
CA VAL A 253 11.91 19.03 -14.24
C VAL A 253 11.28 19.33 -12.88
N PHE A 254 11.94 20.07 -12.00
CA PHE A 254 11.34 20.50 -10.73
C PHE A 254 10.13 21.42 -10.94
N GLY A 255 10.20 22.34 -11.91
CA GLY A 255 9.08 23.20 -12.29
C GLY A 255 7.87 22.40 -12.78
N VAL A 256 8.08 21.42 -13.67
CA VAL A 256 7.02 20.50 -14.13
C VAL A 256 6.46 19.69 -12.96
N THR A 257 7.33 19.21 -12.08
CA THR A 257 6.92 18.42 -10.90
C THR A 257 6.06 19.24 -9.95
N ALA A 258 6.29 20.55 -9.81
CA ALA A 258 5.51 21.40 -8.92
C ALA A 258 4.01 21.45 -9.26
N PHE A 259 3.64 21.22 -10.52
CA PHE A 259 2.23 21.12 -10.92
C PHE A 259 1.56 19.82 -10.46
N LEU A 260 2.32 18.74 -10.22
CA LEU A 260 1.74 17.44 -9.87
C LEU A 260 1.08 17.46 -8.48
N PRO A 261 1.72 17.98 -7.40
CA PRO A 261 1.02 18.16 -6.12
C PRO A 261 -0.16 19.14 -6.18
N LEU A 262 -0.16 20.11 -7.11
CA LEU A 262 -1.33 20.97 -7.31
C LEU A 262 -2.51 20.19 -7.86
N MET A 263 -2.29 19.16 -8.68
CA MET A 263 -3.36 18.25 -9.08
C MET A 263 -3.97 17.55 -7.86
N THR A 264 -3.15 17.09 -6.91
CA THR A 264 -3.62 16.53 -5.63
C THR A 264 -4.48 17.51 -4.85
N SER A 265 -4.08 18.79 -4.78
CA SER A 265 -4.90 19.84 -4.15
C SER A 265 -6.21 20.07 -4.91
N ALA A 266 -6.20 20.15 -6.25
CA ALA A 266 -7.40 20.35 -7.04
C ALA A 266 -8.42 19.21 -6.83
N VAL A 267 -7.92 17.98 -6.81
CA VAL A 267 -8.72 16.78 -6.59
C VAL A 267 -9.27 16.69 -5.16
N ALA A 268 -8.54 17.20 -4.16
CA ALA A 268 -9.04 17.28 -2.78
C ALA A 268 -10.36 18.06 -2.67
N VAL A 269 -10.60 19.04 -3.56
CA VAL A 269 -11.85 19.81 -3.59
C VAL A 269 -13.05 18.95 -4.01
N LEU A 270 -12.82 17.93 -4.84
CA LEU A 270 -13.84 17.01 -5.35
C LEU A 270 -14.22 15.92 -4.34
N VAL A 271 -13.41 15.72 -3.28
CA VAL A 271 -13.69 14.75 -2.23
C VAL A 271 -14.92 15.20 -1.45
N ASN A 272 -15.99 14.43 -1.56
CA ASN A 272 -17.26 14.72 -0.90
C ASN A 272 -17.24 14.22 0.54
N GLU A 273 -16.62 15.01 1.41
CA GLU A 273 -16.59 14.72 2.84
C GLU A 273 -17.70 15.47 3.58
N HIS A 274 -18.45 14.76 4.42
CA HIS A 274 -19.51 15.38 5.24
C HIS A 274 -18.87 16.30 6.28
N ARG A 275 -19.27 17.58 6.26
CA ARG A 275 -18.74 18.60 7.17
C ARG A 275 -19.21 18.30 8.59
N ILE A 276 -18.27 18.14 9.53
CA ILE A 276 -18.62 17.93 10.95
C ILE A 276 -19.29 19.22 11.46
N PRO A 277 -20.47 19.14 12.10
CA PRO A 277 -21.16 20.30 12.65
C PRO A 277 -20.29 21.07 13.65
N PRO A 278 -20.40 22.41 13.73
CA PRO A 278 -19.56 23.23 14.63
C PRO A 278 -19.64 22.81 16.10
N GLY A 279 -20.81 22.36 16.58
CA GLY A 279 -21.01 21.95 17.97
C GLY A 279 -20.21 20.72 18.38
N GLU A 280 -20.02 19.76 17.48
CA GLU A 280 -19.23 18.54 17.72
C GLU A 280 -17.71 18.85 17.71
N ARG A 281 -17.28 19.84 16.92
CA ARG A 281 -15.87 20.27 16.88
C ARG A 281 -15.41 20.90 18.19
N THR A 282 -16.25 21.74 18.80
CA THR A 282 -15.93 22.39 20.08
C THR A 282 -15.84 21.36 21.20
N ILE A 283 -16.71 20.35 21.21
CA ILE A 283 -16.66 19.26 22.19
C ILE A 283 -15.37 18.42 22.02
N LEU A 284 -14.96 18.13 20.79
CA LEU A 284 -13.72 17.40 20.48
C LEU A 284 -12.43 18.16 20.88
N LEU A 285 -12.42 19.49 20.74
CA LEU A 285 -11.24 20.33 21.00
C LEU A 285 -11.14 20.85 22.44
N SER A 286 -12.26 21.01 23.16
CA SER A 286 -12.29 21.64 24.49
C SER A 286 -12.22 20.65 25.67
N GLY A 287 -12.27 19.33 25.44
CA GLY A 287 -12.24 18.33 26.51
C GLY A 287 -10.83 17.92 26.93
N SER A 288 -10.53 17.95 28.23
CA SER A 288 -9.41 17.22 28.86
C SER A 288 -9.39 15.72 28.51
N GLY A 289 -10.53 15.17 28.08
CA GLY A 289 -10.65 13.83 27.50
C GLY A 289 -9.85 13.61 26.21
N TYR A 290 -9.50 14.65 25.43
CA TYR A 290 -8.69 14.50 24.23
C TYR A 290 -7.29 13.98 24.53
N LEU A 291 -6.63 14.53 25.55
CA LEU A 291 -5.29 14.11 25.95
C LEU A 291 -5.32 12.69 26.54
N GLU A 292 -6.38 12.34 27.28
CA GLU A 292 -6.58 10.99 27.83
C GLU A 292 -6.91 9.96 26.74
N SER A 293 -7.81 10.26 25.80
CA SER A 293 -8.12 9.40 24.65
C SER A 293 -6.90 9.23 23.74
N SER A 294 -6.12 10.29 23.51
CA SER A 294 -4.85 10.22 22.76
C SER A 294 -3.85 9.29 23.45
N LYS A 295 -3.66 9.44 24.77
CA LYS A 295 -2.81 8.56 25.58
C LYS A 295 -3.30 7.12 25.54
N GLN A 296 -4.61 6.90 25.59
CA GLN A 296 -5.21 5.57 25.52
C GLN A 296 -4.99 4.92 24.15
N HIS A 297 -5.15 5.66 23.05
CA HIS A 297 -4.90 5.17 21.69
C HIS A 297 -3.42 4.82 21.49
N VAL A 298 -2.50 5.67 21.98
CA VAL A 298 -1.05 5.39 21.95
C VAL A 298 -0.72 4.16 22.79
N ARG A 299 -1.34 4.02 23.97
CA ARG A 299 -1.13 2.84 24.84
C ARG A 299 -1.67 1.56 24.22
N GLN A 300 -2.80 1.62 23.53
CA GLN A 300 -3.36 0.49 22.78
C GLN A 300 -2.46 0.09 21.61
N LEU A 301 -2.02 1.05 20.79
CA LEU A 301 -1.05 0.81 19.71
C LEU A 301 0.23 0.18 20.24
N TRP A 302 0.77 0.70 21.35
CA TRP A 302 1.96 0.16 21.98
C TRP A 302 1.76 -1.27 22.50
N THR A 303 0.56 -1.57 23.01
CA THR A 303 0.22 -2.92 23.47
C THR A 303 0.12 -3.89 22.30
N SER A 304 -0.46 -3.47 21.17
CA SER A 304 -0.51 -4.27 19.94
C SER A 304 0.88 -4.52 19.36
N VAL A 305 1.73 -3.48 19.27
CA VAL A 305 3.10 -3.62 18.75
C VAL A 305 3.95 -4.57 19.60
N LYS A 306 3.69 -4.63 20.92
CA LYS A 306 4.38 -5.56 21.84
C LYS A 306 3.97 -7.01 21.69
N GLN A 307 2.86 -7.32 21.01
CA GLN A 307 2.44 -8.70 20.81
C GLN A 307 3.50 -9.42 19.96
N PRO A 308 3.98 -10.62 20.37
CA PRO A 308 5.07 -11.32 19.68
C PRO A 308 4.74 -11.63 18.21
N ASN A 309 3.47 -11.86 17.89
CA ASN A 309 2.99 -12.10 16.53
C ASN A 309 3.17 -10.89 15.60
N ILE A 310 3.20 -9.67 16.15
CA ILE A 310 3.41 -8.43 15.38
C ILE A 310 4.87 -7.98 15.50
N PHE A 311 5.43 -8.07 16.70
CA PHE A 311 6.79 -7.62 16.99
C PHE A 311 7.84 -8.43 16.22
N LEU A 312 7.74 -9.76 16.18
CA LEU A 312 8.76 -10.60 15.54
C LEU A 312 8.82 -10.39 14.02
N PRO A 313 7.71 -10.39 13.27
CA PRO A 313 7.75 -10.04 11.84
C PRO A 313 8.22 -8.61 11.59
N THR A 314 7.81 -7.65 12.44
CA THR A 314 8.24 -6.24 12.30
C THR A 314 9.74 -6.10 12.53
N LEU A 315 10.29 -6.76 13.56
CA LEU A 315 11.72 -6.79 13.84
C LEU A 315 12.49 -7.45 12.70
N PHE A 316 11.97 -8.55 12.16
CA PHE A 316 12.57 -9.21 11.00
C PHE A 316 12.64 -8.28 9.79
N ILE A 317 11.54 -7.59 9.44
CA ILE A 317 11.50 -6.62 8.34
C ILE A 317 12.45 -5.44 8.63
N PHE A 318 12.51 -4.96 9.86
CA PHE A 318 13.41 -3.89 10.27
C PHE A 318 14.87 -4.30 10.09
N LEU A 319 15.28 -5.47 10.59
CA LEU A 319 16.65 -5.97 10.43
C LEU A 319 17.00 -6.20 8.96
N TRP A 320 16.05 -6.70 8.17
CA TRP A 320 16.22 -6.88 6.74
C TRP A 320 16.43 -5.55 6.00
N GLN A 321 15.64 -4.52 6.31
CA GLN A 321 15.75 -3.17 5.73
C GLN A 321 16.90 -2.33 6.30
N ALA A 322 17.42 -2.68 7.49
CA ALA A 322 18.58 -2.04 8.10
C ALA A 322 19.91 -2.45 7.44
N THR A 323 19.89 -3.40 6.51
CA THR A 323 21.08 -3.84 5.77
C THR A 323 21.63 -2.66 4.94
N PRO A 324 22.94 -2.37 5.01
CA PRO A 324 23.54 -1.28 4.24
C PRO A 324 23.33 -1.46 2.73
N GLN A 325 22.98 -0.38 2.04
CA GLN A 325 22.78 -0.35 0.58
C GLN A 325 23.78 0.60 -0.10
N SER A 326 24.20 0.26 -1.32
CA SER A 326 25.25 0.96 -2.08
C SER A 326 24.70 1.99 -3.10
N ASP A 327 23.40 2.25 -3.12
CA ASP A 327 22.70 3.01 -4.17
C ASP A 327 23.36 4.33 -4.56
N SER A 328 23.76 5.16 -3.57
CA SER A 328 24.40 6.45 -3.84
C SER A 328 25.79 6.29 -4.46
N ALA A 329 26.59 5.34 -3.97
CA ALA A 329 27.91 5.06 -4.51
C ALA A 329 27.80 4.47 -5.93
N MET A 330 26.84 3.56 -6.15
CA MET A 330 26.60 2.95 -7.46
C MET A 330 26.10 3.97 -8.48
N PHE A 331 25.22 4.89 -8.09
CA PHE A 331 24.80 5.99 -8.96
C PHE A 331 25.98 6.85 -9.43
N PHE A 332 26.90 7.21 -8.52
CA PHE A 332 28.10 7.97 -8.88
C PHE A 332 29.07 7.15 -9.73
N PHE A 333 29.22 5.85 -9.48
CA PHE A 333 30.03 4.97 -10.31
C PHE A 333 29.50 4.90 -11.75
N ILE A 334 28.20 4.61 -11.90
CA ILE A 334 27.54 4.48 -13.20
C ILE A 334 27.60 5.79 -13.99
N THR A 335 27.44 6.94 -13.34
CA THR A 335 27.44 8.24 -14.03
C THR A 335 28.84 8.78 -14.28
N ASN A 336 29.77 8.70 -13.33
CA ASN A 336 31.12 9.29 -13.47
C ASN A 336 32.14 8.36 -14.12
N LYS A 337 32.06 7.04 -13.89
CA LYS A 337 33.04 6.07 -14.44
C LYS A 337 32.54 5.43 -15.72
N LEU A 338 31.29 4.99 -15.76
CA LEU A 338 30.70 4.40 -16.97
C LEU A 338 30.15 5.47 -17.93
N GLY A 339 29.94 6.71 -17.46
CA GLY A 339 29.53 7.83 -18.31
C GLY A 339 28.06 7.75 -18.78
N PHE A 340 27.20 7.02 -18.07
CA PHE A 340 25.81 6.87 -18.48
C PHE A 340 25.05 8.19 -18.40
N THR A 341 24.35 8.53 -19.49
CA THR A 341 23.55 9.75 -19.58
C THR A 341 22.26 9.63 -18.75
N PRO A 342 21.67 10.77 -18.33
CA PRO A 342 20.35 10.78 -17.70
C PRO A 342 19.29 10.06 -18.54
N GLU A 343 19.34 10.22 -19.87
CA GLU A 343 18.45 9.54 -20.80
C GLU A 343 18.56 8.02 -20.69
N PHE A 344 19.79 7.48 -20.70
CA PHE A 344 20.01 6.04 -20.55
C PHE A 344 19.47 5.53 -19.22
N LEU A 345 19.74 6.23 -18.11
CA LEU A 345 19.21 5.85 -16.79
C LEU A 345 17.67 5.90 -16.73
N GLY A 346 17.05 6.83 -17.42
CA GLY A 346 15.59 6.86 -17.59
C GLY A 346 15.07 5.63 -18.34
N ARG A 347 15.73 5.25 -19.44
CA ARG A 347 15.39 4.03 -20.21
C ARG A 347 15.57 2.75 -19.38
N VAL A 348 16.65 2.66 -18.58
CA VAL A 348 16.84 1.56 -17.63
C VAL A 348 15.65 1.48 -16.66
N LYS A 349 15.24 2.60 -16.06
CA LYS A 349 14.07 2.65 -15.17
C LYS A 349 12.77 2.25 -15.86
N LEU A 350 12.62 2.56 -17.14
CA LEU A 350 11.44 2.17 -17.91
C LEU A 350 11.39 0.66 -18.10
N VAL A 351 12.51 0.07 -18.52
CA VAL A 351 12.64 -1.38 -18.69
C VAL A 351 12.36 -2.09 -17.36
N THR A 352 12.93 -1.59 -16.24
CA THR A 352 12.67 -2.19 -14.92
C THR A 352 11.23 -1.99 -14.46
N SER A 353 10.57 -0.87 -14.79
CA SER A 353 9.15 -0.65 -14.47
C SER A 353 8.24 -1.63 -15.22
N ILE A 354 8.50 -1.88 -16.51
CA ILE A 354 7.76 -2.88 -17.29
C ILE A 354 8.04 -4.29 -16.75
N ALA A 355 9.30 -4.61 -16.48
CA ALA A 355 9.69 -5.89 -15.89
C ALA A 355 9.04 -6.10 -14.52
N SER A 356 8.88 -5.05 -13.71
CA SER A 356 8.22 -5.11 -12.41
C SER A 356 6.76 -5.57 -12.54
N LEU A 357 6.02 -5.05 -13.54
CA LEU A 357 4.65 -5.48 -13.84
C LEU A 357 4.58 -6.93 -14.33
N LEU A 358 5.53 -7.34 -15.18
CA LEU A 358 5.64 -8.74 -15.61
C LEU A 358 5.95 -9.67 -14.42
N GLY A 359 6.81 -9.24 -13.50
CA GLY A 359 7.11 -9.95 -12.26
C GLY A 359 5.89 -10.14 -11.37
N VAL A 360 5.04 -9.11 -11.25
CA VAL A 360 3.74 -9.20 -10.55
C VAL A 360 2.83 -10.22 -11.24
N GLY A 361 2.77 -10.22 -12.57
CA GLY A 361 1.99 -11.19 -13.34
C GLY A 361 2.49 -12.64 -13.13
N LEU A 362 3.80 -12.84 -13.23
CA LEU A 362 4.45 -14.13 -12.99
C LEU A 362 4.20 -14.63 -11.56
N TYR A 363 4.27 -13.74 -10.58
CA TYR A 363 3.98 -14.07 -9.19
C TYR A 363 2.53 -14.54 -9.01
N ASN A 364 1.57 -13.81 -9.57
CA ASN A 364 0.15 -14.15 -9.46
C ASN A 364 -0.20 -15.48 -10.12
N TYR A 365 0.49 -15.83 -11.22
CA TYR A 365 0.22 -17.07 -11.95
C TYR A 365 0.94 -18.29 -11.35
N PHE A 366 2.23 -18.17 -10.95
CA PHE A 366 3.04 -19.34 -10.56
C PHE A 366 3.43 -19.40 -9.09
N LEU A 367 3.62 -18.26 -8.42
CA LEU A 367 4.26 -18.22 -7.09
C LEU A 367 3.24 -18.08 -5.94
N LYS A 368 1.98 -17.81 -6.26
CA LYS A 368 0.90 -17.66 -5.27
C LYS A 368 0.73 -18.91 -4.39
N GLU A 369 0.88 -20.09 -4.99
CA GLU A 369 0.68 -21.39 -4.32
C GLU A 369 1.87 -21.85 -3.47
N ILE A 370 3.06 -21.25 -3.65
CA ILE A 370 4.27 -21.67 -2.93
C ILE A 370 4.25 -21.09 -1.51
N PRO A 371 4.70 -21.83 -0.47
CA PRO A 371 4.75 -21.31 0.90
C PRO A 371 5.75 -20.15 1.06
N LEU A 372 5.38 -19.16 1.87
CA LEU A 372 6.09 -17.89 2.06
C LEU A 372 7.58 -18.08 2.43
N ARG A 373 7.88 -19.01 3.34
CA ARG A 373 9.25 -19.29 3.80
C ARG A 373 10.17 -19.73 2.66
N LYS A 374 9.65 -20.52 1.70
CA LYS A 374 10.43 -20.99 0.54
C LYS A 374 10.72 -19.85 -0.41
N ILE A 375 9.72 -19.01 -0.70
CA ILE A 375 9.89 -17.84 -1.56
C ILE A 375 10.98 -16.94 -0.99
N PHE A 376 10.88 -16.60 0.30
CA PHE A 376 11.87 -15.76 0.97
C PHE A 376 13.28 -16.33 0.91
N LEU A 377 13.44 -17.62 1.22
CA LEU A 377 14.75 -18.27 1.20
C LEU A 377 15.35 -18.24 -0.22
N VAL A 378 14.56 -18.61 -1.23
CA VAL A 378 14.99 -18.62 -2.63
C VAL A 378 15.31 -17.21 -3.12
N THR A 379 14.44 -16.22 -2.88
CA THR A 379 14.69 -14.83 -3.29
C THR A 379 15.90 -14.24 -2.57
N THR A 380 16.15 -14.60 -1.31
CA THR A 380 17.31 -14.10 -0.56
C THR A 380 18.61 -14.70 -1.10
N ILE A 381 18.63 -16.00 -1.41
CA ILE A 381 19.82 -16.65 -1.99
C ILE A 381 20.11 -16.08 -3.37
N ILE A 382 19.09 -16.03 -4.25
CA ILE A 382 19.25 -15.50 -5.61
C ILE A 382 19.59 -14.00 -5.55
N GLY A 383 18.91 -13.23 -4.70
CA GLY A 383 19.16 -11.80 -4.51
C GLY A 383 20.56 -11.52 -3.97
N SER A 384 21.11 -12.37 -3.10
CA SER A 384 22.50 -12.23 -2.64
C SER A 384 23.50 -12.55 -3.75
N ALA A 385 23.23 -13.59 -4.55
CA ALA A 385 24.07 -13.93 -5.70
C ALA A 385 24.10 -12.81 -6.76
N LEU A 386 22.94 -12.20 -7.04
CA LEU A 386 22.80 -11.04 -7.92
C LEU A 386 23.31 -9.74 -7.27
N GLY A 387 23.25 -9.58 -5.96
CA GLY A 387 23.93 -8.46 -5.30
C GLY A 387 25.44 -8.47 -5.59
N MET A 388 26.01 -9.67 -5.72
CA MET A 388 27.42 -9.86 -6.05
C MET A 388 27.76 -9.57 -7.52
N THR A 389 26.77 -9.56 -8.44
CA THR A 389 27.02 -9.18 -9.84
C THR A 389 27.35 -7.70 -10.00
N GLN A 390 26.98 -6.84 -9.04
CA GLN A 390 27.45 -5.46 -8.99
C GLN A 390 28.98 -5.37 -8.87
N VAL A 391 29.61 -6.32 -8.14
CA VAL A 391 31.08 -6.39 -8.02
C VAL A 391 31.71 -6.72 -9.38
N LEU A 392 31.05 -7.54 -10.20
CA LEU A 392 31.53 -7.86 -11.55
C LEU A 392 31.53 -6.63 -12.47
N LEU A 393 30.51 -5.76 -12.34
CA LEU A 393 30.48 -4.49 -13.07
C LEU A 393 31.57 -3.53 -12.59
N VAL A 394 31.78 -3.42 -11.27
CA VAL A 394 32.79 -2.52 -10.70
C VAL A 394 34.22 -2.96 -11.05
N THR A 395 34.48 -4.27 -11.09
CA THR A 395 35.80 -4.84 -11.44
C THR A 395 36.09 -4.86 -12.94
N GLY A 396 35.09 -4.58 -13.79
CA GLY A 396 35.24 -4.63 -15.25
C GLY A 396 35.34 -6.05 -15.81
N LEU A 397 35.03 -7.07 -15.02
CA LEU A 397 35.02 -8.47 -15.46
C LEU A 397 33.99 -8.71 -16.58
N ASN A 398 32.89 -7.96 -16.57
CA ASN A 398 31.88 -7.98 -17.64
C ASN A 398 32.49 -7.70 -19.03
N ARG A 399 33.46 -6.77 -19.12
CA ARG A 399 34.16 -6.46 -20.37
C ARG A 399 35.06 -7.61 -20.84
N GLN A 400 35.64 -8.37 -19.91
CA GLN A 400 36.44 -9.56 -20.25
C GLN A 400 35.57 -10.69 -20.83
N PHE A 401 34.29 -10.75 -20.45
CA PHE A 401 33.30 -11.64 -21.04
C PHE A 401 32.68 -11.11 -22.35
N GLY A 402 33.12 -9.93 -22.83
CA GLY A 402 32.62 -9.32 -24.07
C GLY A 402 31.23 -8.69 -23.95
N ILE A 403 30.70 -8.50 -22.74
CA ILE A 403 29.39 -7.88 -22.50
C ILE A 403 29.60 -6.38 -22.27
N SER A 404 28.84 -5.53 -22.97
CA SER A 404 28.92 -4.08 -22.77
C SER A 404 28.38 -3.67 -21.39
N ASP A 405 28.87 -2.56 -20.87
CA ASP A 405 28.51 -2.04 -19.55
C ASP A 405 27.00 -1.73 -19.50
N GLU A 406 26.43 -1.25 -20.61
CA GLU A 406 25.02 -0.92 -20.78
C GLU A 406 24.11 -2.15 -20.69
N TRP A 407 24.42 -3.19 -21.47
CA TRP A 407 23.62 -4.42 -21.48
C TRP A 407 23.69 -5.15 -20.15
N PHE A 408 24.86 -5.18 -19.51
CA PHE A 408 25.01 -5.75 -18.18
C PHE A 408 24.18 -4.97 -17.16
N SER A 409 24.25 -3.64 -17.16
CA SER A 409 23.50 -2.80 -16.21
C SER A 409 21.99 -2.93 -16.36
N ILE A 410 21.47 -3.02 -17.60
CA ILE A 410 20.05 -3.27 -17.86
C ILE A 410 19.65 -4.64 -17.33
N GLY A 411 20.44 -5.68 -17.63
CA GLY A 411 20.16 -7.06 -17.20
C GLY A 411 20.14 -7.20 -15.67
N ASP A 412 21.19 -6.69 -15.01
CA ASP A 412 21.32 -6.69 -13.55
C ASP A 412 20.12 -5.97 -12.90
N SER A 413 19.82 -4.74 -13.35
CA SER A 413 18.71 -3.94 -12.82
C SER A 413 17.37 -4.63 -13.03
N LEU A 414 17.15 -5.29 -14.18
CA LEU A 414 15.92 -6.00 -14.50
C LEU A 414 15.70 -7.17 -13.56
N ILE A 415 16.71 -8.04 -13.40
CA ILE A 415 16.58 -9.25 -12.58
C ILE A 415 16.40 -8.88 -11.11
N ILE A 416 17.18 -7.93 -10.59
CA ILE A 416 17.05 -7.45 -9.21
C ILE A 416 15.67 -6.84 -8.97
N THR A 417 15.16 -6.04 -9.92
CA THR A 417 13.82 -5.43 -9.79
C THR A 417 12.72 -6.48 -9.73
N VAL A 418 12.73 -7.46 -10.64
CA VAL A 418 11.72 -8.54 -10.67
C VAL A 418 11.75 -9.33 -9.37
N LEU A 419 12.95 -9.68 -8.89
CA LEU A 419 13.13 -10.41 -7.66
C LEU A 419 12.65 -9.61 -6.44
N GLY A 420 12.96 -8.31 -6.39
CA GLY A 420 12.49 -7.40 -5.34
C GLY A 420 10.97 -7.30 -5.29
N GLN A 421 10.29 -7.27 -6.43
CA GLN A 421 8.81 -7.27 -6.49
C GLN A 421 8.20 -8.56 -5.97
N VAL A 422 8.77 -9.71 -6.37
CA VAL A 422 8.33 -11.03 -5.89
C VAL A 422 8.45 -11.12 -4.37
N SER A 423 9.53 -10.60 -3.77
CA SER A 423 9.69 -10.53 -2.31
C SER A 423 8.72 -9.53 -1.65
N CYS A 424 8.48 -8.37 -2.26
CA CYS A 424 7.63 -7.32 -1.70
C CYS A 424 6.14 -7.70 -1.67
N LEU A 425 5.61 -8.28 -2.76
CA LEU A 425 4.20 -8.65 -2.86
C LEU A 425 3.79 -9.66 -1.80
N ARG A 426 4.68 -10.60 -1.43
CA ARG A 426 4.38 -11.59 -0.39
C ARG A 426 4.31 -10.95 1.01
N ASN A 427 5.06 -9.88 1.27
CA ASN A 427 4.99 -9.15 2.54
C ASN A 427 3.65 -8.49 2.74
N GLN A 428 3.13 -7.85 1.69
CA GLN A 428 1.82 -7.21 1.74
C GLN A 428 0.70 -8.25 1.91
N VAL A 429 0.78 -9.39 1.22
CA VAL A 429 -0.21 -10.47 1.33
C VAL A 429 -0.16 -11.16 2.70
N ALA A 430 1.03 -11.35 3.29
CA ALA A 430 1.17 -11.93 4.62
C ALA A 430 0.50 -11.06 5.70
N GLN A 431 0.61 -9.73 5.59
CA GLN A 431 -0.06 -8.79 6.51
C GLN A 431 -1.59 -8.77 6.35
N ILE A 432 -2.10 -9.14 5.17
CA ILE A 432 -3.55 -9.16 4.89
C ILE A 432 -4.18 -10.49 5.29
N MET A 433 -3.48 -11.62 5.14
CA MET A 433 -4.03 -12.95 5.44
C MET A 433 -3.93 -13.38 6.92
N GLU A 434 -3.31 -12.57 7.77
CA GLU A 434 -3.29 -12.80 9.23
C GLU A 434 -4.42 -12.07 9.97
N LYS A 435 -5.39 -11.51 9.23
CA LYS A 435 -6.72 -11.09 9.70
C LYS A 435 -7.76 -12.04 9.16
#